data_AF-A0A0F9ENH8-F1
#
_entry.id   AF-A0A0F9ENH8-F1
#
_cell.length_a   1.000
_cell.length_b   1.000
_cell.length_c   1.000
_cell.angle_alpha   90.00
_cell.angle_beta   90.00
_cell.angle_gamma   90.00
#
_symmetry.space_group_name_H-M   'P 1'
#
loop_
_entity.id
_entity.type
_entity.pdbx_description
1 polymer ?
#
loop_
_entity_poly.entity_id
_entity_poly.type
_entity_poly.pdbx_seq_one_letter_code
_entity_poly.pdbx_strand_id
1 'polypeptide(L)'
;MFLIDPKDIVRALIYYPLSTVINFDELKRALIAMQKADAFNIAPPADWQPWDDVIIPPAGSCGVVKDRMEAEEDGITCYEGSSAPNPLP
;
A
#
# COMPACT_ATOMS: atom_id res chain seq x y z
N MET A 1 16.80 -7.93 8.78
CA MET A 1 15.99 -7.01 9.62
C MET A 1 14.55 -7.45 9.54
N PHE A 2 13.88 -7.56 10.70
CA PHE A 2 12.47 -7.92 10.78
C PHE A 2 11.68 -6.70 11.29
N LEU A 3 10.57 -6.39 10.63
CA LEU A 3 9.59 -5.44 11.15
C LEU A 3 8.48 -6.28 11.80
N ILE A 4 8.32 -6.09 13.11
CA ILE A 4 7.38 -6.85 13.94
C ILE A 4 6.35 -5.86 14.49
N ASP A 5 5.08 -6.20 14.38
CA ASP A 5 3.99 -5.36 14.90
C ASP A 5 3.70 -5.62 16.39
N PRO A 6 2.84 -4.83 17.05
CA PRO A 6 2.48 -5.03 18.46
C PRO A 6 1.72 -6.34 18.77
N LYS A 7 1.39 -7.15 17.75
CA LYS A 7 0.75 -8.46 17.88
C LYS A 7 1.75 -9.61 17.65
N ASP A 8 3.05 -9.30 17.69
CA ASP A 8 4.16 -10.23 17.46
C ASP A 8 4.15 -10.87 16.05
N ILE A 9 3.53 -10.21 15.07
CA ILE A 9 3.51 -10.69 13.68
C ILE A 9 4.66 -10.05 12.91
N VAL A 10 5.46 -10.88 12.22
CA VAL A 10 6.46 -10.40 11.26
C VAL A 10 5.74 -9.84 10.03
N ARG A 11 5.82 -8.51 9.84
CA ARG A 11 5.16 -7.79 8.74
C ARG A 11 6.04 -7.64 7.52
N ALA A 12 7.36 -7.58 7.70
CA ALA A 12 8.32 -7.51 6.61
C ALA A 12 9.68 -8.09 7.01
N LEU A 13 10.38 -8.66 6.03
CA LEU A 13 11.76 -9.11 6.13
C LEU A 13 12.60 -8.38 5.07
N ILE A 14 13.62 -7.68 5.54
CA ILE A 14 14.60 -7.03 4.66
C ILE A 14 15.95 -7.70 4.91
N TYR A 15 16.54 -8.23 3.84
CA TYR A 15 17.82 -8.93 3.86
C TYR A 15 18.79 -8.27 2.88
N TYR A 16 19.97 -7.88 3.38
CA TYR A 16 21.04 -7.28 2.59
C TYR A 16 22.35 -8.05 2.78
N PRO A 17 23.24 -8.05 1.77
CA PRO A 17 24.63 -8.50 1.92
C PRO A 17 25.38 -7.65 2.95
N LEU A 18 26.46 -8.20 3.53
CA LEU A 18 27.30 -7.51 4.53
C LEU A 18 27.89 -6.18 4.02
N SER A 19 28.13 -6.07 2.72
CA SER A 19 28.74 -4.90 2.08
C SER A 19 27.75 -3.75 1.80
N THR A 20 26.45 -3.95 2.00
CA THR A 20 25.43 -2.98 1.63
C THR A 20 24.90 -2.25 2.86
N VAL A 21 24.84 -0.92 2.76
CA VAL A 21 24.26 -0.07 3.79
C VAL A 21 22.74 0.01 3.62
N ILE A 22 22.02 0.07 4.73
CA ILE A 22 20.55 0.17 4.74
C ILE A 22 20.13 1.59 4.35
N ASN A 23 19.09 1.69 3.52
CA ASN A 23 18.37 2.94 3.32
C ASN A 23 17.33 3.14 4.44
N PHE A 24 17.61 4.07 5.36
CA PHE A 24 16.71 4.36 6.48
C PHE A 24 15.42 5.08 6.07
N ASP A 25 15.45 5.86 5.00
CA ASP A 25 14.25 6.55 4.51
C ASP A 25 13.24 5.53 3.99
N GLU A 26 13.70 4.48 3.32
CA GLU A 26 12.83 3.40 2.87
C GLU A 26 12.24 2.61 4.04
N LEU A 27 13.03 2.38 5.10
CA LEU A 27 12.52 1.74 6.32
C LEU A 27 11.41 2.57 6.96
N LYS A 28 11.61 3.89 7.05
CA LYS A 28 10.63 4.82 7.60
C LYS A 28 9.37 4.88 6.74
N ARG A 29 9.52 4.93 5.41
CA ARG A 29 8.40 4.93 4.47
C ARG A 29 7.57 3.65 4.61
N ALA A 30 8.21 2.48 4.60
CA ALA A 30 7.54 1.19 4.76
C ALA A 30 6.80 1.10 6.10
N LEU A 31 7.39 1.58 7.19
CA LEU A 31 6.74 1.61 8.51
C LEU A 31 5.46 2.47 8.49
N ILE A 32 5.55 3.70 7.96
CA ILE A 32 4.40 4.61 7.88
C ILE A 32 3.31 4.03 6.98
N ALA A 33 3.69 3.47 5.83
CA ALA A 33 2.77 2.83 4.89
C ALA A 33 2.00 1.68 5.55
N MET A 34 2.67 0.81 6.30
CA MET A 34 2.00 -0.28 7.04
C MET A 34 1.08 0.23 8.15
N GLN A 35 1.49 1.25 8.90
CA GLN A 35 0.65 1.85 9.94
C GLN A 35 -0.61 2.49 9.34
N LYS A 36 -0.49 3.15 8.19
CA LYS A 36 -1.62 3.75 7.47
C LYS A 36 -2.54 2.69 6.86
N ALA A 37 -1.97 1.63 6.28
CA ALA A 37 -2.73 0.50 5.76
C ALA A 37 -3.60 -0.13 6.85
N ASP A 38 -3.04 -0.38 8.03
CA ASP A 38 -3.78 -0.95 9.16
C ASP A 38 -4.84 0.01 9.72
N ALA A 39 -4.53 1.31 9.81
CA ALA A 39 -5.43 2.29 10.41
C ALA A 39 -6.66 2.61 9.52
N PHE A 40 -6.47 2.64 8.20
CA PHE A 40 -7.49 3.10 7.25
C PHE A 40 -8.02 1.98 6.35
N ASN A 41 -7.50 0.75 6.47
CA ASN A 41 -7.83 -0.37 5.60
C ASN A 41 -7.63 -0.03 4.12
N ILE A 42 -6.47 0.56 3.81
CA ILE A 42 -6.05 0.97 2.46
C ILE A 42 -4.80 0.20 2.03
N ALA A 43 -4.54 0.17 0.73
CA ALA A 43 -3.32 -0.37 0.15
C ALA A 43 -2.46 0.77 -0.41
N PRO A 44 -1.29 1.08 0.18
CA PRO A 44 -0.35 2.03 -0.40
C PRO A 44 0.21 1.48 -1.72
N PRO A 45 0.22 2.27 -2.81
CA PRO A 45 0.88 1.88 -4.07
C PRO A 45 2.40 1.75 -3.93
N ALA A 46 3.07 1.33 -5.00
CA ALA A 46 4.52 1.35 -5.09
C ALA A 46 5.05 2.78 -4.86
N ASP A 47 6.19 2.89 -4.17
CA ASP A 47 6.88 4.16 -3.84
C ASP A 47 6.04 5.22 -3.10
N TRP A 48 4.86 4.84 -2.60
CA TRP A 48 3.91 5.72 -1.92
C TRP A 48 4.54 6.58 -0.82
N GLN A 49 4.17 7.86 -0.85
CA GLN A 49 4.45 8.87 0.16
C GLN A 49 3.14 9.34 0.83
N PRO A 50 3.20 9.96 2.03
CA PRO A 50 2.01 10.38 2.78
C PRO A 50 1.03 11.33 2.07
N TRP A 51 1.45 11.97 0.99
CA TRP A 51 0.65 12.89 0.17
C TRP A 51 0.17 12.26 -1.14
N ASP A 52 0.53 11.01 -1.43
CA ASP A 52 0.11 10.29 -2.61
C ASP A 52 -1.24 9.59 -2.38
N ASP A 53 -1.95 9.34 -3.48
CA ASP A 53 -3.19 8.59 -3.47
C ASP A 53 -3.01 7.15 -2.96
N VAL A 54 -4.07 6.60 -2.38
CA VAL A 54 -4.10 5.25 -1.83
C VAL A 54 -5.05 4.36 -2.62
N ILE A 55 -4.76 3.07 -2.68
CA ILE A 55 -5.61 2.09 -3.34
C ILE A 55 -6.64 1.59 -2.33
N ILE A 56 -7.92 1.66 -2.70
CA ILE A 56 -9.00 1.01 -1.95
C ILE A 56 -8.92 -0.49 -2.26
N PRO A 57 -8.85 -1.37 -1.24
CA PRO A 57 -8.80 -2.81 -1.48
C PRO A 57 -9.96 -3.29 -2.36
N PRO A 58 -9.70 -4.25 -3.27
CA PRO A 58 -10.71 -4.74 -4.20
C PRO A 58 -11.92 -5.26 -3.41
N ALA A 59 -13.11 -5.00 -3.95
CA ALA A 59 -14.33 -5.47 -3.32
C ALA A 59 -14.34 -7.01 -3.26
N GLY A 60 -14.63 -7.56 -2.09
CA GLY A 60 -14.59 -9.01 -1.84
C GLY A 60 -15.70 -9.81 -2.54
N SER A 61 -16.58 -9.17 -3.31
CA SER A 61 -17.67 -9.83 -4.03
C SER A 61 -18.03 -9.07 -5.32
N CYS A 62 -18.47 -9.81 -6.34
CA CYS A 62 -18.83 -9.23 -7.64
C CYS A 62 -19.98 -8.21 -7.59
N GLY A 63 -20.87 -8.29 -6.59
CA GLY A 63 -21.96 -7.32 -6.41
C GLY A 63 -21.43 -5.94 -6.01
N VAL A 64 -20.52 -5.91 -5.03
CA VAL A 64 -19.92 -4.67 -4.52
C VAL A 64 -18.96 -4.05 -5.56
N VAL A 65 -18.37 -4.87 -6.45
CA VAL A 65 -17.59 -4.36 -7.59
C VAL A 65 -18.48 -3.54 -8.52
N LYS A 66 -19.65 -4.07 -8.91
CA LYS A 66 -20.59 -3.33 -9.78
C LYS A 66 -21.04 -2.03 -9.14
N ASP A 67 -21.42 -2.07 -7.86
CA ASP A 67 -21.89 -0.89 -7.15
C ASP A 67 -20.80 0.22 -7.11
N ARG A 68 -19.52 -0.15 -6.92
CA ARG A 68 -18.39 0.81 -6.93
C ARG A 68 -18.02 1.32 -8.32
N MET A 69 -18.24 0.52 -9.38
CA MET A 69 -18.01 0.95 -10.75
C MET A 69 -19.13 1.86 -11.26
N GLU A 70 -20.35 1.65 -10.78
CA GLU A 70 -21.53 2.45 -11.15
C GLU A 70 -21.68 3.71 -10.29
N ALA A 71 -21.16 3.71 -9.05
CA ALA A 71 -21.09 4.89 -8.19
C ALA A 71 -19.92 5.79 -8.60
N GLU A 72 -20.19 6.87 -9.35
CA GLU A 72 -19.25 7.98 -9.52
C GLU A 72 -19.17 8.80 -8.21
N GLU A 73 -18.41 8.30 -7.23
CA GLU A 73 -18.09 9.05 -6.01
C GLU A 73 -16.90 10.00 -6.26
N ASP A 74 -17.08 11.26 -5.84
CA ASP A 74 -16.04 12.29 -5.97
C ASP A 74 -14.78 11.90 -5.17
N GLY A 75 -13.61 11.96 -5.83
CA GLY A 75 -12.32 11.55 -5.26
C GLY A 75 -11.98 10.06 -5.37
N ILE A 76 -12.81 9.22 -6.01
CA ILE A 76 -12.48 7.83 -6.32
C ILE A 76 -12.27 7.66 -7.83
N THR A 77 -11.07 7.20 -8.22
CA THR A 77 -10.78 6.85 -9.61
C THR A 77 -10.59 5.35 -9.75
N CYS A 78 -11.43 4.71 -10.55
CA CYS A 78 -11.38 3.29 -10.83
C CYS A 78 -10.47 2.99 -12.02
N TYR A 79 -9.43 2.18 -11.79
CA TYR A 79 -8.51 1.69 -12.82
C TYR A 79 -8.81 0.23 -13.12
N GLU A 80 -9.00 -0.12 -14.40
CA GLU A 80 -9.15 -1.52 -14.82
C GLU A 80 -7.81 -2.28 -14.69
N GLY A 81 -7.90 -3.55 -14.29
CA GLY A 81 -6.80 -4.40 -13.81
C GLY A 81 -5.56 -4.42 -14.70
N SER A 82 -4.59 -3.58 -14.31
CA SER A 82 -3.16 -3.48 -14.68
C SER A 82 -2.70 -2.01 -14.66
N SER A 83 -3.63 -1.07 -14.49
CA SER A 83 -3.41 0.38 -14.65
C SER A 83 -3.52 1.18 -13.35
N ALA A 84 -3.51 0.54 -12.18
CA ALA A 84 -3.17 1.25 -10.94
C ALA A 84 -1.86 1.99 -11.20
N PRO A 85 -1.77 3.31 -10.90
CA PRO A 85 -0.68 4.14 -11.38
C PRO A 85 0.63 3.48 -10.99
N ASN A 86 1.32 2.95 -12.00
CA ASN A 86 2.75 2.70 -11.90
C ASN A 86 3.32 4.09 -11.64
N PRO A 87 4.04 4.33 -10.54
CA PRO A 87 4.86 5.53 -10.46
C PRO A 87 5.83 5.42 -11.64
N LEU A 88 5.61 6.22 -12.68
CA LEU A 88 6.50 6.33 -13.82
C LEU A 88 7.76 7.09 -13.39
N PRO A 89 8.86 6.95 -14.15
CA PRO A 89 9.90 5.92 -14.06
C PRO A 89 10.85 6.05 -12.86
#